data_AF-A0A1H2NS31-F1
#
_entry.id   AF-A0A1H2NS31-F1
#
_cell.length_a   1.000
_cell.length_b   1.000
_cell.length_c   1.000
_cell.angle_alpha   90.00
_cell.angle_beta   90.00
_cell.angle_gamma   90.00
#
_symmetry.space_group_name_H-M   'P 1'
#
loop_
_entity.id
_entity.type
_entity.pdbx_description
1 polymer ?
#
loop_
_entity_poly.entity_id
_entity_poly.type
_entity_poly.pdbx_seq_one_letter_code
_entity_poly.pdbx_strand_id
1 'polypeptide(L)'
;MTDALASLPTREAQRATFLARAGHAVTTLIALPADASSRRYFRLEGAGLLLMDSPPHSEPIGPFVQIARQLQALGLSAPALLAVDEAAGLALIEDFGHDTYTRLLAAGHGEAPLYQLAVDTLVALHGAAPATDVAPYDAERLADEYALFIDWYVPLLIGKDAALALRDEYLSLFADACRDVGKRREALVLRDFHVDNLMLLPGREGVAACGLLDFQDALIGAAAYDLMSLLEDARRDVPDALRAELITRYLTQRPTFDALRFLEDYRCLAAQRHAKVLGIFVRLAGRDGKHGYLAHLPRTLGLFVRALQAEAFAPLREWLDRHVPGWHDELPAETLAMLRQTPYRLVQGSSHGHLQH
;
A
#
# COMPACT_ATOMS: atom_id res chain seq x y z
N MET A 1 -5.36 -29.37 -45.30
CA MET A 1 -4.39 -29.07 -44.23
C MET A 1 -4.21 -27.56 -44.25
N THR A 2 -5.15 -26.83 -43.65
CA THR A 2 -5.03 -26.26 -42.29
C THR A 2 -3.86 -25.29 -42.20
N ASP A 3 -4.15 -24.01 -42.39
CA ASP A 3 -3.76 -23.03 -41.38
C ASP A 3 -4.67 -21.80 -41.48
N ALA A 4 -5.85 -21.93 -40.85
CA ALA A 4 -6.61 -20.77 -40.44
C ALA A 4 -5.92 -20.21 -39.20
N LEU A 5 -4.98 -19.28 -39.40
CA LEU A 5 -4.57 -18.34 -38.37
C LEU A 5 -5.80 -17.49 -38.02
N ALA A 6 -6.66 -18.02 -37.14
CA ALA A 6 -7.74 -17.27 -36.55
C ALA A 6 -7.12 -16.03 -35.92
N SER A 7 -7.45 -14.84 -36.45
CA SER A 7 -7.00 -13.58 -35.87
C SER A 7 -7.41 -13.59 -34.40
N LEU A 8 -6.44 -13.46 -33.49
CA LEU A 8 -6.72 -13.40 -32.07
C LEU A 8 -7.77 -12.31 -31.81
N PRO A 9 -8.80 -12.58 -30.99
CA PRO A 9 -9.85 -11.61 -30.72
C PRO A 9 -9.24 -10.34 -30.10
N THR A 10 -9.73 -9.18 -30.53
CA THR A 10 -9.32 -7.89 -29.95
C THR A 10 -9.64 -7.85 -28.45
N ARG A 11 -8.91 -7.03 -27.67
CA ARG A 11 -9.19 -6.91 -26.22
C ARG A 11 -10.63 -6.47 -25.94
N GLU A 12 -11.20 -5.64 -26.81
CA GLU A 12 -12.62 -5.28 -26.76
C GLU A 12 -13.55 -6.47 -27.00
N ALA A 13 -13.29 -7.32 -27.99
CA ALA A 13 -14.06 -8.53 -28.23
C ALA A 13 -13.95 -9.55 -27.07
N GLN A 14 -12.77 -9.64 -26.44
CA GLN A 14 -12.57 -10.46 -25.24
C GLN A 14 -13.43 -9.97 -24.06
N ARG A 15 -13.40 -8.66 -23.77
CA ARG A 15 -14.25 -8.03 -22.74
C ARG A 15 -15.73 -8.26 -23.02
N ALA A 16 -16.18 -8.01 -24.25
CA ALA A 16 -17.59 -8.20 -24.64
C ALA A 16 -18.04 -9.67 -24.48
N THR A 17 -17.20 -10.62 -24.90
CA THR A 17 -17.47 -12.06 -24.76
C THR A 17 -17.56 -12.48 -23.29
N PHE A 18 -16.63 -11.99 -22.47
CA PHE A 18 -16.62 -12.24 -21.03
C PHE A 18 -17.89 -11.70 -20.35
N LEU A 19 -18.25 -10.44 -20.62
CA LEU A 19 -19.45 -9.82 -20.06
C LEU A 19 -20.73 -10.54 -20.50
N ALA A 20 -20.84 -10.91 -21.79
CA ALA A 20 -21.98 -11.65 -22.30
C ALA A 20 -22.14 -13.01 -21.61
N ARG A 21 -21.05 -13.73 -21.35
CA ARG A 21 -21.07 -15.00 -20.58
C ARG A 21 -21.48 -14.79 -19.12
N ALA A 22 -21.14 -13.64 -18.54
CA ALA A 22 -21.55 -13.25 -17.19
C ALA A 22 -23.01 -12.73 -17.12
N GLY A 23 -23.77 -12.76 -18.23
CA GLY A 23 -25.16 -12.30 -18.27
C GLY A 23 -25.33 -10.79 -18.51
N HIS A 24 -24.25 -10.08 -18.82
CA HIS A 24 -24.26 -8.64 -19.11
C HIS A 24 -24.05 -8.41 -20.61
N ALA A 25 -25.15 -8.26 -21.35
CA ALA A 25 -25.09 -7.83 -22.75
C ALA A 25 -24.58 -6.39 -22.82
N VAL A 26 -23.62 -6.12 -23.72
CA VAL A 26 -22.82 -4.89 -23.87
C VAL A 26 -23.47 -3.65 -23.24
N THR A 27 -23.09 -3.38 -22.00
CA THR A 27 -23.34 -2.13 -21.28
C THR A 27 -22.34 -1.08 -21.73
N THR A 28 -22.71 0.21 -21.74
CA THR A 28 -21.75 1.30 -21.87
C THR A 28 -20.65 1.13 -20.82
N LEU A 29 -19.40 0.97 -21.28
CA LEU A 29 -18.22 0.85 -20.43
C LEU A 29 -17.59 2.23 -20.26
N ILE A 30 -17.67 2.77 -19.04
CA ILE A 30 -17.04 4.05 -18.71
C ILE A 30 -15.69 3.75 -18.06
N ALA A 31 -14.59 4.09 -18.76
CA ALA A 31 -13.26 3.91 -18.20
C ALA A 31 -13.06 4.80 -16.96
N LEU A 32 -12.62 4.22 -15.86
CA LEU A 32 -12.13 4.99 -14.72
C LEU A 32 -10.73 5.55 -15.01
N PRO A 33 -10.32 6.65 -14.36
CA PRO A 33 -8.97 7.19 -14.49
C PRO A 33 -7.92 6.09 -14.27
N ALA A 34 -6.97 5.97 -15.19
CA ALA A 34 -5.86 5.03 -15.04
C ALA A 34 -4.86 5.59 -14.00
N ASP A 35 -4.40 4.74 -13.09
CA ASP A 35 -3.28 5.04 -12.20
C ASP A 35 -1.97 4.38 -12.70
N ALA A 36 -0.99 4.18 -11.83
CA ALA A 36 0.31 3.57 -12.12
C ALA A 36 0.23 2.09 -12.55
N SER A 37 -0.88 1.41 -12.23
CA SER A 37 -1.07 0.00 -12.56
C SER A 37 -1.41 -0.18 -14.04
N SER A 38 -0.97 -1.31 -14.58
CA SER A 38 -1.39 -1.82 -15.88
C SER A 38 -2.87 -2.26 -15.91
N ARG A 39 -3.45 -2.52 -14.75
CA ARG A 39 -4.85 -2.91 -14.56
C ARG A 39 -5.77 -1.71 -14.79
N ARG A 40 -6.82 -1.92 -15.57
CA ARG A 40 -7.83 -0.91 -15.89
C ARG A 40 -9.17 -1.32 -15.33
N TYR A 41 -9.96 -0.33 -14.97
CA TYR A 41 -11.32 -0.53 -14.47
C TYR A 41 -12.31 0.20 -15.38
N PHE A 42 -13.38 -0.50 -15.75
CA PHE A 42 -14.48 0.06 -16.52
C PHE A 42 -15.76 -0.09 -15.73
N ARG A 43 -16.43 1.02 -15.45
CA ARG A 43 -17.75 1.01 -14.84
C ARG A 43 -18.79 0.60 -15.86
N LEU A 44 -19.64 -0.36 -15.49
CA LEU A 44 -20.82 -0.73 -16.25
C LEU A 44 -21.94 0.23 -15.83
N GLU A 45 -22.33 1.12 -16.74
CA GLU A 45 -23.33 2.15 -16.45
C GLU A 45 -24.66 1.54 -15.96
N GLY A 46 -25.14 2.01 -14.80
CA GLY A 46 -26.40 1.58 -14.20
C GLY A 46 -26.40 0.16 -13.59
N ALA A 47 -25.29 -0.58 -13.67
CA ALA A 47 -25.23 -1.96 -13.18
C ALA A 47 -24.70 -2.09 -11.74
N GLY A 48 -24.02 -1.06 -11.21
CA GLY A 48 -23.32 -1.15 -9.92
C GLY A 48 -22.15 -2.13 -9.95
N LEU A 49 -21.50 -2.28 -11.10
CA LEU A 49 -20.41 -3.23 -11.34
C LEU A 49 -19.23 -2.57 -12.05
N LEU A 50 -18.03 -3.10 -11.79
CA LEU A 50 -16.80 -2.77 -12.51
C LEU A 50 -16.28 -4.00 -13.25
N LEU A 51 -15.85 -3.80 -14.49
CA LEU A 51 -14.98 -4.72 -15.19
C LEU A 51 -13.52 -4.36 -14.87
N MET A 52 -12.84 -5.25 -14.16
CA MET A 52 -11.40 -5.26 -14.04
C MET A 52 -10.79 -5.92 -15.30
N ASP A 53 -9.82 -5.23 -15.90
CA ASP A 53 -9.07 -5.67 -17.07
C ASP A 53 -7.57 -5.54 -16.80
N SER A 54 -6.90 -6.67 -16.60
CA SER A 54 -5.44 -6.75 -16.60
C SER A 54 -4.99 -7.70 -17.71
N PRO A 55 -4.34 -7.23 -18.78
CA PRO A 55 -3.88 -8.11 -19.87
C PRO A 55 -3.04 -9.31 -19.39
N PRO A 56 -3.09 -10.49 -20.05
CA PRO A 56 -2.40 -11.73 -19.59
C PRO A 56 -0.86 -11.67 -19.46
N HIS A 57 -0.23 -10.59 -19.91
CA HIS A 57 1.22 -10.36 -19.81
C HIS A 57 1.56 -9.17 -18.91
N SER A 58 0.60 -8.69 -18.13
CA SER A 58 0.77 -7.64 -17.14
C SER A 58 0.54 -8.17 -15.73
N GLU A 59 0.11 -7.32 -14.80
CA GLU A 59 -0.10 -7.70 -13.40
C GLU A 59 -1.19 -8.79 -13.27
N PRO A 60 -0.90 -9.96 -12.65
CA PRO A 60 -1.89 -11.03 -12.52
C PRO A 60 -3.07 -10.60 -11.62
N ILE A 61 -4.28 -11.11 -11.91
CA ILE A 61 -5.46 -10.86 -11.06
C ILE A 61 -5.67 -11.92 -9.97
N GLY A 62 -4.91 -13.02 -10.03
CA GLY A 62 -4.99 -14.13 -9.06
C GLY A 62 -4.86 -13.68 -7.60
N PRO A 63 -3.84 -12.88 -7.23
CA PRO A 63 -3.70 -12.35 -5.87
C PRO A 63 -4.91 -11.52 -5.41
N PHE A 64 -5.46 -10.68 -6.28
CA PHE A 64 -6.70 -9.93 -5.99
C PHE A 64 -7.86 -10.88 -5.69
N VAL A 65 -8.08 -11.89 -6.54
CA VAL A 65 -9.17 -12.88 -6.39
C VAL A 65 -9.00 -13.69 -5.09
N GLN A 66 -7.78 -14.12 -4.79
CA GLN A 66 -7.45 -14.89 -3.58
C GLN A 66 -7.79 -14.08 -2.32
N ILE A 67 -7.23 -12.88 -2.19
CA ILE A 67 -7.41 -12.05 -0.99
C ILE A 67 -8.86 -11.56 -0.87
N ALA A 68 -9.52 -11.20 -1.97
CA ALA A 68 -10.93 -10.80 -1.95
C ALA A 68 -11.84 -11.90 -1.37
N ARG A 69 -11.62 -13.16 -1.77
CA ARG A 69 -12.37 -14.31 -1.22
C ARG A 69 -12.09 -14.52 0.26
N GLN A 70 -10.83 -14.36 0.69
CA GLN A 70 -10.46 -14.48 2.09
C GLN A 70 -11.15 -13.40 2.95
N LEU A 71 -11.10 -12.14 2.51
CA LEU A 71 -11.77 -11.02 3.19
C LEU A 71 -13.29 -11.25 3.29
N GLN A 72 -13.92 -11.67 2.19
CA GLN A 72 -15.36 -11.99 2.17
C GLN A 72 -15.73 -13.13 3.11
N ALA A 73 -14.91 -14.18 3.20
CA ALA A 73 -15.12 -15.28 4.12
C ALA A 73 -15.05 -14.86 5.61
N LEU A 74 -14.37 -13.75 5.91
CA LEU A 74 -14.33 -13.13 7.24
C LEU A 74 -15.49 -12.16 7.49
N GLY A 75 -16.41 -12.00 6.54
CA GLY A 75 -17.49 -11.01 6.61
C GLY A 75 -17.01 -9.57 6.37
N LEU A 76 -15.79 -9.39 5.85
CA LEU A 76 -15.24 -8.10 5.47
C LEU A 76 -15.60 -7.75 4.02
N SER A 77 -15.63 -6.46 3.72
CA SER A 77 -16.12 -5.96 2.44
C SER A 77 -14.99 -5.74 1.44
N ALA A 78 -14.50 -6.81 0.81
CA ALA A 78 -13.84 -6.73 -0.49
C ALA A 78 -14.90 -6.79 -1.62
N PRO A 79 -14.67 -6.16 -2.80
CA PRO A 79 -15.64 -6.17 -3.89
C PRO A 79 -16.12 -7.58 -4.25
N ALA A 80 -17.44 -7.81 -4.26
CA ALA A 80 -17.99 -9.12 -4.63
C ALA A 80 -17.47 -9.56 -6.02
N LEU A 81 -17.06 -10.83 -6.13
CA LEU A 81 -16.55 -11.39 -7.38
C LEU A 81 -17.70 -12.10 -8.12
N LEU A 82 -18.27 -11.48 -9.15
CA LEU A 82 -19.40 -12.04 -9.89
C LEU A 82 -18.96 -13.03 -10.96
N ALA A 83 -17.88 -12.71 -11.68
CA ALA A 83 -17.27 -13.58 -12.67
C ALA A 83 -15.77 -13.32 -12.74
N VAL A 84 -14.98 -14.37 -12.99
CA VAL A 84 -13.51 -14.28 -13.08
C VAL A 84 -13.02 -15.18 -14.21
N ASP A 85 -12.16 -14.63 -15.05
CA ASP A 85 -11.35 -15.36 -16.03
C ASP A 85 -9.89 -14.95 -15.82
N GLU A 86 -9.19 -15.68 -14.95
CA GLU A 86 -7.79 -15.38 -14.57
C GLU A 86 -6.84 -15.50 -15.77
N ALA A 87 -7.08 -16.45 -16.67
CA ALA A 87 -6.25 -16.65 -17.86
C ALA A 87 -6.38 -15.48 -18.84
N ALA A 88 -7.58 -14.92 -18.98
CA ALA A 88 -7.79 -13.69 -19.75
C ALA A 88 -7.46 -12.41 -18.96
N GLY A 89 -7.25 -12.51 -17.65
CA GLY A 89 -7.08 -11.39 -16.73
C GLY A 89 -8.28 -10.45 -16.71
N LEU A 90 -9.49 -11.02 -16.65
CA LEU A 90 -10.75 -10.29 -16.57
C LEU A 90 -11.50 -10.69 -15.29
N ALA A 91 -12.07 -9.71 -14.59
CA ALA A 91 -13.01 -9.97 -13.51
C ALA A 91 -14.16 -8.97 -13.54
N LEU A 92 -15.37 -9.45 -13.30
CA LEU A 92 -16.55 -8.62 -13.07
C LEU A 92 -16.78 -8.56 -11.56
N ILE A 93 -16.68 -7.35 -11.01
CA ILE A 93 -16.68 -7.13 -9.57
C ILE A 93 -17.72 -6.07 -9.18
N GLU A 94 -18.10 -6.08 -7.91
CA GLU A 94 -18.94 -5.05 -7.31
C GLU A 94 -18.31 -3.65 -7.42
N ASP A 95 -19.14 -2.64 -7.64
CA ASP A 95 -18.75 -1.24 -7.60
C ASP A 95 -19.14 -0.60 -6.27
N PHE A 96 -18.15 -0.24 -5.46
CA PHE A 96 -18.36 0.47 -4.19
C PHE A 96 -18.71 1.96 -4.36
N GLY A 97 -18.74 2.48 -5.58
CA GLY A 97 -19.12 3.86 -5.85
C GLY A 97 -17.96 4.84 -5.73
N HIS A 98 -18.10 5.89 -4.90
CA HIS A 98 -17.16 7.01 -4.85
C HIS A 98 -16.80 7.48 -3.43
N ASP A 99 -17.40 6.92 -2.40
CA ASP A 99 -17.33 7.42 -1.03
C ASP A 99 -16.10 6.87 -0.28
N THR A 100 -14.91 7.12 -0.83
CA THR A 100 -13.64 6.91 -0.13
C THR A 100 -13.60 7.74 1.16
N TYR A 101 -12.91 7.27 2.18
CA TYR A 101 -12.78 8.01 3.44
C TYR A 101 -12.17 9.39 3.22
N THR A 102 -11.18 9.53 2.34
CA THR A 102 -10.62 10.84 1.96
C THR A 102 -11.69 11.83 1.48
N ARG A 103 -12.58 11.40 0.58
CA ARG A 103 -13.67 12.24 0.08
C ARG A 103 -14.70 12.58 1.16
N LEU A 104 -15.05 11.63 2.01
CA LEU A 104 -15.98 11.85 3.12
C LEU A 104 -15.42 12.84 4.14
N LEU A 105 -14.14 12.70 4.50
CA LEU A 105 -13.45 13.61 5.40
C LEU A 105 -13.37 15.02 4.81
N ALA A 106 -13.08 15.15 3.51
CA ALA A 106 -13.11 16.43 2.81
C ALA A 106 -14.53 17.05 2.75
N ALA A 107 -15.57 16.22 2.72
CA ALA A 107 -16.97 16.64 2.78
C ALA A 107 -17.48 16.94 4.21
N GLY A 108 -16.62 16.85 5.23
CA GLY A 108 -16.95 17.19 6.62
C GLY A 108 -17.61 16.05 7.43
N HIS A 109 -17.52 14.80 6.96
CA HIS A 109 -17.90 13.65 7.79
C HIS A 109 -17.02 13.57 9.04
N GLY A 110 -17.57 13.04 10.13
CA GLY A 110 -16.85 12.88 11.38
C GLY A 110 -15.61 11.99 11.22
N GLU A 111 -14.45 12.52 11.59
CA GLU A 111 -13.18 11.79 11.49
C GLU A 111 -13.12 10.58 12.42
N ALA A 112 -13.44 10.77 13.70
CA ALA A 112 -13.35 9.69 14.69
C ALA A 112 -14.23 8.47 14.32
N PRO A 113 -15.51 8.59 13.90
CA PRO A 113 -16.31 7.44 13.48
C PRO A 113 -15.71 6.64 12.31
N LEU A 114 -15.15 7.31 11.29
CA LEU A 114 -14.54 6.63 10.15
C LEU A 114 -13.31 5.83 10.58
N TYR A 115 -12.42 6.44 11.36
CA TYR A 115 -11.24 5.76 11.86
C TYR A 115 -11.57 4.64 12.85
N GLN A 116 -12.56 4.81 13.72
CA GLN A 116 -13.03 3.76 14.63
C GLN A 116 -13.54 2.54 13.83
N LEU A 117 -14.32 2.77 12.77
CA LEU A 117 -14.78 1.70 11.87
C LEU A 117 -13.62 0.99 11.16
N ALA A 118 -12.61 1.73 10.70
CA ALA A 118 -11.41 1.13 10.10
C ALA A 118 -10.62 0.29 11.12
N VAL A 119 -10.45 0.77 12.36
CA VAL A 119 -9.79 0.03 13.43
C VAL A 119 -10.55 -1.24 13.79
N ASP A 120 -11.88 -1.18 13.91
CA ASP A 120 -12.71 -2.35 14.18
C ASP A 120 -12.61 -3.38 13.04
N THR A 121 -12.48 -2.91 11.81
CA THR A 121 -12.24 -3.75 10.63
C THR A 121 -10.89 -4.46 10.71
N LEU A 122 -9.83 -3.78 11.16
CA LEU A 122 -8.53 -4.42 11.43
C LEU A 122 -8.59 -5.41 12.60
N VAL A 123 -9.33 -5.10 13.66
CA VAL A 123 -9.53 -6.02 14.79
C VAL A 123 -10.15 -7.32 14.29
N ALA A 124 -11.18 -7.24 13.44
CA ALA A 124 -11.82 -8.40 12.82
C ALA A 124 -10.88 -9.15 11.88
N LEU A 125 -10.19 -8.45 10.97
CA LEU A 125 -9.22 -9.03 10.03
C LEU A 125 -8.12 -9.80 10.76
N HIS A 126 -7.44 -9.14 11.68
CA HIS A 126 -6.31 -9.73 12.38
C HIS A 126 -6.75 -10.81 13.38
N GLY A 127 -8.06 -10.89 13.69
CA GLY A 127 -8.62 -11.86 14.63
C GLY A 127 -8.78 -13.25 14.02
N ALA A 128 -8.77 -13.32 12.70
CA ALA A 128 -8.76 -14.56 11.95
C ALA A 128 -7.40 -15.27 12.04
N ALA A 129 -7.40 -16.58 11.87
CA ALA A 129 -6.17 -17.33 11.69
C ALA A 129 -5.45 -16.86 10.42
N PRO A 130 -4.12 -16.63 10.46
CA PRO A 130 -3.36 -16.23 9.28
C PRO A 130 -3.54 -17.23 8.14
N ALA A 131 -3.78 -16.71 6.93
CA ALA A 131 -3.87 -17.54 5.74
C ALA A 131 -2.53 -18.25 5.48
N THR A 132 -2.56 -19.52 5.10
CA THR A 132 -1.34 -20.35 4.93
C THR A 132 -0.77 -20.29 3.51
N ASP A 133 -1.54 -19.74 2.58
CA ASP A 133 -1.28 -19.64 1.14
C ASP A 133 -0.83 -18.23 0.71
N VAL A 134 -0.53 -17.35 1.68
CA VAL A 134 -0.06 -15.98 1.46
C VAL A 134 1.40 -15.88 1.91
N ALA A 135 2.23 -15.22 1.10
CA ALA A 135 3.66 -15.08 1.36
C ALA A 135 3.94 -14.30 2.65
N PRO A 136 5.05 -14.60 3.34
CA PRO A 136 5.41 -13.88 4.55
C PRO A 136 5.88 -12.46 4.26
N TYR A 137 5.58 -11.53 5.17
CA TYR A 137 6.20 -10.22 5.20
C TYR A 137 7.44 -10.27 6.11
N ASP A 138 8.53 -10.77 5.53
CA ASP A 138 9.73 -11.14 6.27
C ASP A 138 10.86 -10.11 6.18
N ALA A 139 12.00 -10.44 6.79
CA ALA A 139 13.16 -9.56 6.83
C ALA A 139 13.69 -9.19 5.43
N GLU A 140 13.62 -10.09 4.45
CA GLU A 140 14.04 -9.82 3.06
C GLU A 140 13.10 -8.79 2.44
N ARG A 141 11.79 -9.01 2.55
CA ARG A 141 10.79 -8.08 2.01
C ARG A 141 10.84 -6.71 2.67
N LEU A 142 11.06 -6.65 3.99
CA LEU A 142 11.25 -5.38 4.69
C LEU A 142 12.51 -4.66 4.18
N ALA A 143 13.60 -5.40 3.93
CA ALA A 143 14.86 -4.86 3.45
C ALA A 143 14.80 -4.24 2.06
N ASP A 144 14.17 -4.92 1.12
CA ASP A 144 13.94 -4.38 -0.23
C ASP A 144 13.22 -3.03 -0.20
N GLU A 145 12.32 -2.86 0.76
CA GLU A 145 11.50 -1.68 0.89
C GLU A 145 12.20 -0.52 1.59
N TYR A 146 12.85 -0.73 2.74
CA TYR A 146 13.59 0.35 3.40
C TYR A 146 14.85 0.75 2.61
N ALA A 147 15.39 -0.14 1.75
CA ALA A 147 16.46 0.18 0.82
C ALA A 147 16.12 1.36 -0.11
N LEU A 148 14.83 1.60 -0.38
CA LEU A 148 14.40 2.71 -1.22
C LEU A 148 14.83 4.08 -0.67
N PHE A 149 14.99 4.21 0.66
CA PHE A 149 15.49 5.45 1.26
C PHE A 149 16.94 5.73 0.84
N ILE A 150 17.84 4.77 1.05
CA ILE A 150 19.27 4.93 0.70
C ILE A 150 19.49 4.96 -0.82
N ASP A 151 18.63 4.28 -1.58
CA ASP A 151 18.75 4.20 -3.04
C ASP A 151 18.18 5.45 -3.74
N TRP A 152 17.14 6.09 -3.20
CA TRP A 152 16.45 7.21 -3.87
C TRP A 152 16.48 8.53 -3.13
N TYR A 153 16.31 8.53 -1.81
CA TYR A 153 16.20 9.77 -1.02
C TYR A 153 17.58 10.32 -0.63
N VAL A 154 18.42 9.51 0.01
CA VAL A 154 19.77 9.90 0.47
C VAL A 154 20.68 10.47 -0.63
N PRO A 155 20.65 9.99 -1.89
CA PRO A 155 21.43 10.57 -2.98
C PRO A 155 21.12 12.05 -3.26
N LEU A 156 19.95 12.55 -2.84
CA LEU A 156 19.61 13.97 -2.93
C LEU A 156 20.34 14.84 -1.90
N LEU A 157 20.87 14.22 -0.84
CA LEU A 157 21.56 14.88 0.27
C LEU A 157 23.07 14.84 0.11
N ILE A 158 23.62 13.67 -0.24
CA ILE A 158 25.08 13.43 -0.25
C ILE A 158 25.62 12.99 -1.61
N GLY A 159 24.77 12.88 -2.63
CA GLY A 159 25.15 12.38 -3.95
C GLY A 159 25.13 10.85 -4.04
N LYS A 160 25.04 10.35 -5.29
CA LYS A 160 24.83 8.92 -5.59
C LYS A 160 25.97 8.02 -5.15
N ASP A 161 27.21 8.39 -5.46
CA ASP A 161 28.38 7.54 -5.18
C ASP A 161 28.60 7.38 -3.67
N ALA A 162 28.38 8.44 -2.90
CA ALA A 162 28.46 8.41 -1.44
C ALA A 162 27.34 7.53 -0.84
N ALA A 163 26.10 7.68 -1.31
CA ALA A 163 24.98 6.85 -0.86
C ALA A 163 25.22 5.36 -1.18
N LEU A 164 25.75 5.04 -2.36
CA LEU A 164 26.07 3.67 -2.76
C LEU A 164 27.16 3.05 -1.86
N ALA A 165 28.20 3.81 -1.51
CA ALA A 165 29.27 3.34 -0.62
C ALA A 165 28.78 3.06 0.81
N LEU A 166 27.67 3.67 1.21
CA LEU A 166 27.06 3.59 2.54
C LEU A 166 25.92 2.57 2.62
N ARG A 167 25.53 1.98 1.48
CA ARG A 167 24.31 1.18 1.35
C ARG A 167 24.29 -0.04 2.27
N ASP A 168 25.35 -0.84 2.27
CA ASP A 168 25.37 -2.10 3.02
C ASP A 168 25.35 -1.86 4.54
N GLU A 169 26.02 -0.82 5.01
CA GLU A 169 26.03 -0.44 6.42
C GLU A 169 24.65 0.04 6.88
N TYR A 170 23.98 0.88 6.07
CA TYR A 170 22.58 1.28 6.28
C TYR A 170 21.65 0.07 6.38
N LEU A 171 21.72 -0.85 5.42
CA LEU A 171 20.85 -2.03 5.39
C LEU A 171 21.09 -2.93 6.60
N SER A 172 22.34 -3.12 7.02
CA SER A 172 22.67 -3.92 8.20
C SER A 172 22.08 -3.32 9.49
N LEU A 173 22.25 -2.01 9.70
CA LEU A 173 21.73 -1.32 10.89
C LEU A 173 20.20 -1.37 10.95
N PHE A 174 19.54 -1.19 9.81
CA PHE A 174 18.08 -1.28 9.73
C PHE A 174 17.58 -2.71 9.94
N ALA A 175 18.26 -3.71 9.35
CA ALA A 175 17.92 -5.11 9.53
C ALA A 175 18.02 -5.54 11.00
N ASP A 176 19.03 -5.04 11.72
CA ASP A 176 19.19 -5.32 13.16
C ASP A 176 18.03 -4.74 13.97
N ALA A 177 17.60 -3.51 13.69
CA ALA A 177 16.46 -2.88 14.34
C ALA A 177 15.12 -3.58 14.03
N CYS A 178 14.95 -4.10 12.80
CA CYS A 178 13.73 -4.80 12.37
C CYS A 178 13.77 -6.33 12.55
N ARG A 179 14.82 -6.88 13.19
CA ARG A 179 15.08 -8.33 13.24
C ARG A 179 13.90 -9.13 13.79
N ASP A 180 13.29 -8.65 14.87
CA ASP A 180 12.23 -9.40 15.54
C ASP A 180 10.86 -9.20 14.87
N VAL A 181 10.57 -8.00 14.37
CA VAL A 181 9.32 -7.76 13.65
C VAL A 181 9.25 -8.51 12.31
N GLY A 182 10.39 -8.73 11.64
CA GLY A 182 10.46 -9.54 10.42
C GLY A 182 10.12 -11.03 10.62
N LYS A 183 10.09 -11.52 11.87
CA LYS A 183 9.71 -12.90 12.20
C LYS A 183 8.21 -13.07 12.49
N ARG A 184 7.44 -11.98 12.55
CA ARG A 184 6.02 -12.02 12.94
C ARG A 184 5.17 -12.69 11.86
N ARG A 185 4.25 -13.55 12.28
CA ARG A 185 3.26 -14.23 11.43
C ARG A 185 1.90 -14.20 12.11
N GLU A 186 1.50 -13.01 12.52
CA GLU A 186 0.37 -12.80 13.43
C GLU A 186 -0.95 -12.60 12.69
N ALA A 187 -0.90 -12.01 11.50
CA ALA A 187 -2.09 -11.63 10.74
C ALA A 187 -1.82 -11.52 9.24
N LEU A 188 -2.90 -11.55 8.45
CA LEU A 188 -2.92 -11.00 7.10
C LEU A 188 -2.82 -9.47 7.20
N VAL A 189 -1.75 -8.90 6.64
CA VAL A 189 -1.54 -7.46 6.53
C VAL A 189 -1.79 -7.01 5.09
N LEU A 190 -2.68 -6.06 4.90
CA LEU A 190 -3.10 -5.56 3.59
C LEU A 190 -2.09 -4.61 2.96
N ARG A 191 -1.20 -4.02 3.79
CA ARG A 191 -0.10 -3.14 3.44
C ARG A 191 -0.49 -1.75 2.92
N ASP A 192 -1.62 -1.62 2.24
CA ASP A 192 -2.15 -0.33 1.76
C ASP A 192 -3.46 0.06 2.45
N PHE A 193 -3.50 -0.18 3.76
CA PHE A 193 -4.62 0.21 4.63
C PHE A 193 -4.52 1.68 5.04
N HIS A 194 -5.10 2.57 4.23
CA HIS A 194 -5.16 4.02 4.46
C HIS A 194 -6.41 4.64 3.82
N VAL A 195 -6.71 5.90 4.14
CA VAL A 195 -8.01 6.55 3.86
C VAL A 195 -8.43 6.65 2.38
N ASP A 196 -7.49 6.52 1.44
CA ASP A 196 -7.80 6.47 0.01
C ASP A 196 -8.32 5.09 -0.44
N ASN A 197 -7.91 4.02 0.25
CA ASN A 197 -8.25 2.63 -0.05
C ASN A 197 -9.37 2.08 0.83
N LEU A 198 -10.01 2.95 1.62
CA LEU A 198 -11.16 2.62 2.46
C LEU A 198 -12.40 3.37 1.97
N MET A 199 -13.53 2.68 1.93
CA MET A 199 -14.81 3.24 1.51
C MET A 199 -15.89 3.01 2.57
N LEU A 200 -16.80 3.98 2.74
CA LEU A 200 -18.00 3.73 3.53
C LEU A 200 -19.08 3.16 2.62
N LEU A 201 -19.62 1.99 2.96
CA LEU A 201 -20.61 1.28 2.15
C LEU A 201 -22.00 1.42 2.75
N PRO A 202 -22.90 2.22 2.13
CA PRO A 202 -24.26 2.41 2.63
C PRO A 202 -25.03 1.08 2.66
N GLY A 203 -25.82 0.87 3.73
CA GLY A 203 -26.66 -0.32 3.87
C GLY A 203 -25.94 -1.57 4.37
N ARG A 204 -24.64 -1.49 4.67
CA ARG A 204 -23.90 -2.53 5.40
C ARG A 204 -23.72 -2.11 6.86
N GLU A 205 -23.70 -3.07 7.77
CA GLU A 205 -23.58 -2.84 9.21
C GLU A 205 -22.24 -3.34 9.76
N GLY A 206 -21.81 -2.78 10.90
CA GLY A 206 -20.56 -3.16 11.56
C GLY A 206 -19.35 -2.99 10.64
N VAL A 207 -18.38 -3.91 10.76
CA VAL A 207 -17.14 -3.88 9.96
C VAL A 207 -17.40 -4.05 8.46
N ALA A 208 -18.54 -4.62 8.05
CA ALA A 208 -18.91 -4.72 6.64
C ALA A 208 -19.23 -3.34 6.03
N ALA A 209 -19.49 -2.30 6.83
CA ALA A 209 -19.60 -0.93 6.34
C ALA A 209 -18.27 -0.35 5.83
N CYS A 210 -17.14 -0.96 6.17
CA CYS A 210 -15.81 -0.57 5.68
C CYS A 210 -15.44 -1.38 4.43
N GLY A 211 -15.59 -0.77 3.27
CA GLY A 211 -15.12 -1.30 1.99
C GLY A 211 -13.60 -1.21 1.89
N LEU A 212 -12.97 -2.33 1.50
CA LEU A 212 -11.53 -2.49 1.37
C LEU A 212 -11.16 -2.54 -0.11
N LEU A 213 -10.20 -1.71 -0.52
CA LEU A 213 -9.60 -1.71 -1.85
C LEU A 213 -8.09 -1.99 -1.75
N ASP A 214 -7.48 -2.26 -2.90
CA ASP A 214 -6.01 -2.31 -3.07
C ASP A 214 -5.29 -3.28 -2.09
N PHE A 215 -5.88 -4.46 -1.91
CA PHE A 215 -5.42 -5.48 -0.95
C PHE A 215 -4.65 -6.64 -1.62
N GLN A 216 -4.45 -6.61 -2.94
CA GLN A 216 -3.87 -7.74 -3.68
C GLN A 216 -2.41 -8.03 -3.30
N ASP A 217 -1.71 -7.07 -2.71
CA ASP A 217 -0.32 -7.17 -2.26
C ASP A 217 -0.20 -7.59 -0.78
N ALA A 218 -1.29 -8.09 -0.19
CA ALA A 218 -1.32 -8.54 1.18
C ALA A 218 -0.32 -9.67 1.46
N LEU A 219 0.25 -9.65 2.67
CA LEU A 219 1.25 -10.62 3.14
C LEU A 219 0.92 -11.09 4.56
N ILE A 220 1.60 -12.11 5.06
CA ILE A 220 1.48 -12.56 6.46
C ILE A 220 2.59 -11.92 7.31
N GLY A 221 2.22 -11.06 8.25
CA GLY A 221 3.17 -10.24 9.00
C GLY A 221 2.73 -9.88 10.43
N ALA A 222 3.32 -8.82 10.95
CA ALA A 222 2.96 -8.25 12.25
C ALA A 222 1.64 -7.46 12.14
N ALA A 223 0.69 -7.71 13.05
CA ALA A 223 -0.62 -7.06 13.02
C ALA A 223 -0.54 -5.53 13.22
N ALA A 224 0.59 -5.03 13.72
CA ALA A 224 0.84 -3.60 13.90
C ALA A 224 0.96 -2.82 12.59
N TYR A 225 1.25 -3.47 11.45
CA TYR A 225 1.56 -2.78 10.20
C TYR A 225 0.41 -1.92 9.69
N ASP A 226 -0.78 -2.50 9.53
CA ASP A 226 -1.91 -1.80 8.93
C ASP A 226 -2.48 -0.72 9.86
N LEU A 227 -2.41 -0.93 11.18
CA LEU A 227 -2.80 0.10 12.15
C LEU A 227 -1.83 1.29 12.08
N MET A 228 -0.53 1.03 12.00
CA MET A 228 0.47 2.09 11.81
C MET A 228 0.27 2.81 10.47
N SER A 229 0.03 2.08 9.39
CA SER A 229 -0.26 2.63 8.06
C SER A 229 -1.43 3.62 8.08
N LEU A 230 -2.52 3.27 8.78
CA LEU A 230 -3.69 4.11 8.91
C LEU A 230 -3.41 5.38 9.73
N LEU A 231 -2.76 5.23 10.87
CA LEU A 231 -2.61 6.29 11.87
C LEU A 231 -1.45 7.24 11.59
N GLU A 232 -0.50 6.82 10.77
CA GLU A 232 0.66 7.61 10.34
C GLU A 232 0.67 7.85 8.83
N ASP A 233 -0.51 8.03 8.24
CA ASP A 233 -0.61 8.33 6.81
C ASP A 233 0.12 9.64 6.46
N ALA A 234 0.96 9.58 5.43
CA ALA A 234 1.67 10.72 4.86
C ALA A 234 0.72 11.76 4.22
N ARG A 235 -0.52 11.38 3.91
CA ARG A 235 -1.51 12.24 3.24
C ARG A 235 -2.40 13.01 4.19
N ARG A 236 -2.52 12.56 5.44
CA ARG A 236 -3.43 13.14 6.41
C ARG A 236 -2.85 13.22 7.81
N ASP A 237 -3.08 14.35 8.47
CA ASP A 237 -2.71 14.51 9.87
C ASP A 237 -3.77 13.99 10.83
N VAL A 238 -3.50 12.85 11.45
CA VAL A 238 -4.33 12.27 12.51
C VAL A 238 -3.91 12.88 13.85
N PRO A 239 -4.81 13.61 14.54
CA PRO A 239 -4.48 14.22 15.83
C PRO A 239 -3.96 13.21 16.85
N ASP A 240 -2.95 13.60 17.64
CA ASP A 240 -2.30 12.73 18.62
C ASP A 240 -3.27 12.07 19.62
N ALA A 241 -4.27 12.83 20.08
CA ALA A 241 -5.30 12.33 20.99
C ALA A 241 -6.13 11.22 20.33
N LEU A 242 -6.55 11.42 19.08
CA LEU A 242 -7.31 10.42 18.33
C LEU A 242 -6.43 9.19 18.03
N ARG A 243 -5.15 9.38 17.68
CA ARG A 243 -4.21 8.27 17.46
C ARG A 243 -4.06 7.41 18.73
N ALA A 244 -3.89 8.03 19.89
CA ALA A 244 -3.77 7.32 21.16
C ALA A 244 -5.08 6.57 21.51
N GLU A 245 -6.24 7.18 21.28
CA GLU A 245 -7.56 6.54 21.44
C GLU A 245 -7.68 5.29 20.56
N LEU A 246 -7.32 5.40 19.27
CA LEU A 246 -7.46 4.32 18.29
C LEU A 246 -6.50 3.15 18.55
N ILE A 247 -5.26 3.43 18.97
CA ILE A 247 -4.32 2.38 19.42
C ILE A 247 -4.89 1.66 20.65
N THR A 248 -5.40 2.42 21.62
CA THR A 248 -6.02 1.84 22.82
C THR A 248 -7.22 0.98 22.45
N ARG A 249 -8.10 1.47 21.57
CA ARG A 249 -9.26 0.74 21.06
C ARG A 249 -8.88 -0.57 20.37
N TYR A 250 -7.80 -0.59 19.59
CA TYR A 250 -7.33 -1.80 18.94
C TYR A 250 -6.85 -2.83 19.98
N LEU A 251 -6.00 -2.40 20.93
CA LEU A 251 -5.41 -3.29 21.94
C LEU A 251 -6.44 -3.83 22.93
N THR A 252 -7.43 -3.04 23.34
CA THR A 252 -8.49 -3.50 24.26
C THR A 252 -9.39 -4.57 23.65
N GLN A 253 -9.61 -4.52 22.34
CA GLN A 253 -10.34 -5.55 21.61
C GLN A 253 -9.46 -6.77 21.24
N ARG A 254 -8.15 -6.69 21.49
CA ARG A 254 -7.18 -7.75 21.25
C ARG A 254 -6.34 -8.06 22.50
N PRO A 255 -6.99 -8.47 23.61
CA PRO A 255 -6.35 -8.60 24.92
C PRO A 255 -5.28 -9.70 24.98
N THR A 256 -5.21 -10.58 23.98
CA THR A 256 -4.18 -11.63 23.87
C THR A 256 -2.85 -11.11 23.31
N PHE A 257 -2.81 -9.91 22.74
CA PHE A 257 -1.55 -9.31 22.32
C PHE A 257 -0.77 -8.78 23.54
N ASP A 258 0.54 -8.99 23.50
CA ASP A 258 1.45 -8.26 24.35
C ASP A 258 1.50 -6.81 23.85
N ALA A 259 0.88 -5.91 24.62
CA ALA A 259 0.76 -4.51 24.25
C ALA A 259 2.12 -3.81 24.11
N LEU A 260 3.11 -4.16 24.94
CA LEU A 260 4.44 -3.55 24.86
C LEU A 260 5.15 -3.99 23.57
N ARG A 261 5.17 -5.30 23.30
CA ARG A 261 5.71 -5.85 22.05
C ARG A 261 5.01 -5.27 20.82
N PHE A 262 3.68 -5.13 20.86
CA PHE A 262 2.91 -4.55 19.76
C PHE A 262 3.35 -3.11 19.47
N LEU A 263 3.58 -2.30 20.51
CA LEU A 263 4.04 -0.92 20.37
C LEU A 263 5.49 -0.83 19.88
N GLU A 264 6.35 -1.78 20.26
CA GLU A 264 7.70 -1.90 19.71
C GLU A 264 7.67 -2.23 18.21
N ASP A 265 6.89 -3.25 17.83
CA ASP A 265 6.68 -3.65 16.43
C ASP A 265 6.09 -2.47 15.61
N TYR A 266 5.10 -1.75 16.17
CA TYR A 266 4.50 -0.56 15.57
C TYR A 266 5.56 0.50 15.24
N ARG A 267 6.45 0.82 16.19
CA ARG A 267 7.50 1.84 15.99
C ARG A 267 8.53 1.39 14.95
N CYS A 268 8.90 0.11 14.96
CA CYS A 268 9.82 -0.45 13.96
C CYS A 268 9.24 -0.40 12.55
N LEU A 269 7.97 -0.77 12.40
CA LEU A 269 7.29 -0.72 11.12
C LEU A 269 7.01 0.71 10.66
N ALA A 270 6.81 1.65 11.59
CA ALA A 270 6.73 3.08 11.25
C ALA A 270 8.02 3.55 10.59
N ALA A 271 9.18 3.28 11.21
CA ALA A 271 10.48 3.64 10.63
C ALA A 271 10.66 2.98 9.25
N GLN A 272 10.36 1.69 9.13
CA GLN A 272 10.46 0.94 7.88
C GLN A 272 9.57 1.51 6.77
N ARG A 273 8.29 1.74 7.05
CA ARG A 273 7.32 2.25 6.07
C ARG A 273 7.68 3.67 5.66
N HIS A 274 8.06 4.54 6.58
CA HIS A 274 8.38 5.93 6.23
C HIS A 274 9.69 6.00 5.42
N ALA A 275 10.68 5.17 5.70
CA ALA A 275 11.88 5.02 4.86
C ALA A 275 11.50 4.59 3.42
N LYS A 276 10.68 3.54 3.29
CA LYS A 276 10.13 3.09 2.00
C LYS A 276 9.43 4.22 1.26
N VAL A 277 8.49 4.91 1.92
CA VAL A 277 7.64 5.94 1.31
C VAL A 277 8.44 7.16 0.86
N LEU A 278 9.42 7.62 1.66
CA LEU A 278 10.35 8.69 1.26
C LEU A 278 11.06 8.34 -0.06
N GLY A 279 11.57 7.12 -0.17
CA GLY A 279 12.20 6.63 -1.40
C GLY A 279 11.21 6.52 -2.57
N ILE A 280 10.00 5.98 -2.33
CA ILE A 280 8.95 5.85 -3.35
C ILE A 280 8.53 7.20 -3.91
N PHE A 281 8.29 8.21 -3.08
CA PHE A 281 7.85 9.53 -3.55
C PHE A 281 8.91 10.22 -4.40
N VAL A 282 10.19 10.13 -4.01
CA VAL A 282 11.30 10.62 -4.84
C VAL A 282 11.38 9.85 -6.17
N ARG A 283 11.26 8.52 -6.13
CA ARG A 283 11.26 7.67 -7.33
C ARG A 283 10.12 8.02 -8.28
N LEU A 284 8.90 8.14 -7.76
CA LEU A 284 7.71 8.49 -8.53
C LEU A 284 7.82 9.86 -9.19
N ALA A 285 8.35 10.85 -8.47
CA ALA A 285 8.59 12.18 -9.05
C ALA A 285 9.69 12.14 -10.11
N GLY A 286 10.87 11.61 -9.76
CA GLY A 286 12.06 11.68 -10.61
C GLY A 286 12.04 10.74 -11.81
N ARG A 287 11.51 9.53 -11.68
CA ARG A 287 11.48 8.52 -12.76
C ARG A 287 10.17 8.58 -13.56
N ASP A 288 9.04 8.75 -12.87
CA ASP A 288 7.70 8.53 -13.42
C ASP A 288 6.93 9.85 -13.67
N GLY A 289 7.52 11.00 -13.35
CA GLY A 289 6.91 12.32 -13.57
C GLY A 289 5.72 12.63 -12.67
N LYS A 290 5.47 11.79 -11.64
CA LYS A 290 4.35 11.96 -10.71
C LYS A 290 4.72 12.94 -9.59
N HIS A 291 4.90 14.21 -9.95
CA HIS A 291 5.41 15.24 -9.03
C HIS A 291 4.48 15.59 -7.87
N GLY A 292 3.19 15.22 -7.94
CA GLY A 292 2.21 15.49 -6.88
C GLY A 292 2.60 14.89 -5.53
N TYR A 293 3.29 13.74 -5.53
CA TYR A 293 3.73 13.07 -4.30
C TYR A 293 4.80 13.85 -3.51
N LEU A 294 5.51 14.79 -4.13
CA LEU A 294 6.51 15.62 -3.44
C LEU A 294 5.87 16.46 -2.33
N ALA A 295 4.58 16.78 -2.42
CA ALA A 295 3.86 17.53 -1.39
C ALA A 295 3.76 16.76 -0.05
N HIS A 296 3.90 15.43 -0.06
CA HIS A 296 3.82 14.59 1.14
C HIS A 296 5.18 14.34 1.81
N LEU A 297 6.30 14.74 1.19
CA LEU A 297 7.64 14.52 1.74
C LEU A 297 7.85 15.15 3.12
N PRO A 298 7.48 16.43 3.39
CA PRO A 298 7.72 17.05 4.69
C PRO A 298 7.07 16.27 5.84
N ARG A 299 5.81 15.87 5.66
CA ARG A 299 5.09 15.05 6.64
C ARG A 299 5.73 13.68 6.82
N THR A 300 6.01 12.98 5.72
CA THR A 300 6.64 11.65 5.76
C THR A 300 7.99 11.70 6.48
N LEU A 301 8.78 12.74 6.24
CA LEU A 301 10.07 12.94 6.90
C LEU A 301 9.89 13.16 8.41
N GLY A 302 8.95 14.02 8.83
CA GLY A 302 8.66 14.22 10.25
C GLY A 302 8.24 12.92 10.95
N LEU A 303 7.45 12.09 10.28
CA LEU A 303 7.05 10.76 10.78
C LEU A 303 8.25 9.80 10.87
N PHE A 304 9.13 9.79 9.86
CA PHE A 304 10.36 9.00 9.86
C PHE A 304 11.30 9.39 11.02
N VAL A 305 11.57 10.69 11.18
CA VAL A 305 12.41 11.24 12.27
C VAL A 305 11.84 10.87 13.64
N ARG A 306 10.51 10.94 13.79
CA ARG A 306 9.83 10.52 15.03
C ARG A 306 9.99 9.01 15.28
N ALA A 307 9.84 8.18 14.26
CA ALA A 307 9.97 6.74 14.40
C ALA A 307 11.39 6.32 14.80
N LEU A 308 12.42 6.99 14.28
CA LEU A 308 13.82 6.75 14.65
C LEU A 308 14.19 7.19 16.09
N GLN A 309 13.28 7.82 16.83
CA GLN A 309 13.47 8.06 18.27
C GLN A 309 13.32 6.79 19.12
N ALA A 310 12.82 5.69 18.57
CA ALA A 310 12.81 4.41 19.26
C ALA A 310 14.25 3.90 19.51
N GLU A 311 14.47 3.29 20.68
CA GLU A 311 15.79 2.85 21.15
C GLU A 311 16.48 1.89 20.16
N ALA A 312 15.71 0.99 19.54
CA ALA A 312 16.20 0.06 18.53
C ALA A 312 16.89 0.75 17.33
N PHE A 313 16.58 2.02 17.05
CA PHE A 313 17.17 2.78 15.95
C PHE A 313 18.29 3.73 16.39
N ALA A 314 18.70 3.74 17.66
CA ALA A 314 19.80 4.60 18.11
C ALA A 314 21.08 4.42 17.26
N PRO A 315 21.54 3.18 16.94
CA PRO A 315 22.70 3.00 16.06
C PRO A 315 22.51 3.56 14.65
N LEU A 316 21.33 3.37 14.05
CA LEU A 316 21.03 3.93 12.73
C LEU A 316 21.00 5.46 12.75
N ARG A 317 20.46 6.05 13.82
CA ARG A 317 20.34 7.49 13.96
C ARG A 317 21.72 8.15 14.11
N GLU A 318 22.58 7.58 14.96
CA GLU A 318 23.98 8.01 15.08
C GLU A 318 24.76 7.88 13.77
N TRP A 319 24.48 6.84 13.00
CA TRP A 319 25.05 6.64 11.68
C TRP A 319 24.57 7.71 10.68
N LEU A 320 23.27 8.01 10.65
CA LEU A 320 22.70 9.07 9.82
C LEU A 320 23.28 10.45 10.18
N ASP A 321 23.39 10.76 11.47
CA ASP A 321 23.99 12.02 11.95
C ASP A 321 25.44 12.20 11.48
N ARG A 322 26.20 11.09 11.38
CA ARG A 322 27.61 11.10 10.95
C ARG A 322 27.76 11.19 9.43
N HIS A 323 26.92 10.49 8.68
CA HIS A 323 27.15 10.22 7.26
C HIS A 323 26.20 10.94 6.31
N VAL A 324 25.05 11.40 6.79
CA VAL A 324 24.00 12.01 5.97
C VAL A 324 23.58 13.36 6.57
N PRO A 325 24.39 14.42 6.38
CA PRO A 325 24.06 15.75 6.89
C PRO A 325 22.68 16.22 6.39
N GLY A 326 21.85 16.72 7.31
CA GLY A 326 20.51 17.21 6.99
C GLY A 326 19.48 16.11 6.70
N TRP A 327 19.73 14.85 7.10
CA TRP A 327 18.78 13.74 6.89
C TRP A 327 17.41 13.97 7.53
N HIS A 328 17.31 14.84 8.54
CA HIS A 328 16.09 15.22 9.23
C HIS A 328 15.49 16.55 8.74
N ASP A 329 16.16 17.24 7.81
CA ASP A 329 15.73 18.54 7.29
C ASP A 329 14.91 18.37 6.01
N GLU A 330 13.95 19.27 5.80
CA GLU A 330 13.20 19.29 4.54
C GLU A 330 14.13 19.53 3.35
N LEU A 331 13.86 18.85 2.23
CA LEU A 331 14.64 19.03 1.02
C LEU A 331 14.57 20.49 0.55
N PRO A 332 15.71 21.11 0.19
CA PRO A 332 15.73 22.47 -0.34
C PRO A 332 14.83 22.65 -1.56
N ALA A 333 14.31 23.86 -1.74
CA ALA A 333 13.42 24.18 -2.87
C ALA A 333 14.10 23.93 -4.22
N GLU A 334 15.41 24.11 -4.32
CA GLU A 334 16.19 23.84 -5.53
C GLU A 334 16.21 22.33 -5.85
N THR A 335 16.35 21.48 -4.84
CA THR A 335 16.30 20.02 -4.99
C THR A 335 14.92 19.55 -5.45
N LEU A 336 13.86 20.11 -4.86
CA LEU A 336 12.48 19.84 -5.29
C LEU A 336 12.22 20.33 -6.72
N ALA A 337 12.80 21.46 -7.12
CA ALA A 337 12.71 21.97 -8.49
C ALA A 337 13.45 21.07 -9.48
N MET A 338 14.64 20.57 -9.12
CA MET A 338 15.42 19.62 -9.94
C MET A 338 14.61 18.34 -10.22
N LEU A 339 13.96 17.77 -9.20
CA LEU A 339 13.12 16.58 -9.34
C LEU A 339 11.93 16.76 -10.30
N ARG A 340 11.49 18.01 -10.53
CA ARG A 340 10.39 18.32 -11.46
C ARG A 340 10.85 18.51 -12.90
N GLN A 341 12.13 18.77 -13.13
CA GLN A 341 12.65 19.17 -14.44
C GLN A 341 13.40 18.05 -15.18
N THR A 342 14.07 17.16 -14.45
CA THR A 342 14.95 16.15 -15.04
C THR A 342 14.52 14.75 -14.65
N PRO A 343 14.45 13.78 -15.59
CA PRO A 343 14.30 12.38 -15.25
C PRO A 343 15.48 11.95 -14.35
N TYR A 344 15.23 11.82 -13.05
CA TYR A 344 16.21 11.35 -12.09
C TYR A 344 16.30 9.82 -12.20
N ARG A 345 17.19 9.34 -13.08
CA ARG A 345 17.47 7.91 -13.23
C ARG A 345 18.69 7.51 -12.40
N LEU A 346 18.57 6.45 -11.60
CA LEU A 346 19.72 5.74 -11.05
C LEU A 346 20.44 4.98 -12.18
N VAL A 347 21.76 4.94 -12.13
CA VAL A 347 22.57 4.07 -12.99
C VAL A 347 22.47 2.65 -12.44
N GLN A 348 22.33 1.68 -13.35
CA GLN A 348 22.08 0.27 -13.06
C GLN A 348 23.05 -0.32 -12.03
N GLY A 349 22.47 -1.00 -11.05
CA GLY A 349 23.15 -1.77 -9.99
C GLY A 349 22.14 -2.48 -9.07
N SER A 350 20.92 -1.96 -8.96
CA SER A 350 19.84 -2.61 -8.22
C SER A 350 19.19 -3.73 -9.05
N SER A 351 19.57 -4.97 -8.79
CA SER A 351 18.89 -6.18 -9.29
C SER A 351 17.53 -6.44 -8.63
N HIS A 352 16.70 -5.41 -8.50
CA HIS A 352 15.33 -5.56 -8.00
C HIS A 352 14.38 -5.38 -9.17
N GLY A 353 14.09 -6.51 -9.82
CA GLY A 353 12.98 -6.63 -10.75
C GLY A 353 11.70 -6.18 -10.06
N HIS A 354 10.93 -5.35 -10.75
CA HIS A 354 9.50 -5.10 -10.53
C HIS A 354 9.02 -5.21 -9.07
N LEU A 355 9.39 -4.24 -8.23
CA LEU A 355 8.43 -3.75 -7.23
C LEU A 355 7.35 -3.00 -8.01
N GLN A 356 6.39 -3.76 -8.56
CA GLN A 356 5.07 -3.24 -8.91
C GLN A 356 4.39 -2.79 -7.61
N HIS A 357 3.59 -1.74 -7.75
CA HIS A 357 3.00 -0.95 -6.68
C HIS A 357 2.30 -1.78 -5.63
#